data_AF-A0A5P2HEQ4-F1
#
_entry.id   AF-A0A5P2HEQ4-F1
#
_cell.length_a   1.000
_cell.length_b   1.000
_cell.length_c   1.000
_cell.angle_alpha   90.00
_cell.angle_beta   90.00
_cell.angle_gamma   90.00
#
_symmetry.space_group_name_H-M   'P 1'
#
loop_
_entity.id
_entity.type
_entity.pdbx_description
1 polymer ?
#
loop_
_entity_poly.entity_id
_entity_poly.type
_entity_poly.pdbx_seq_one_letter_code
_entity_poly.pdbx_strand_id
1 'polypeptide(L)'
;MGALEQRQVIREGMNAVMVERVARELLRVPVQTLLSGLGLPSSTMLRKMSKQERLSAPESDKVARVLYVHELATDVLEDATLASQWMQKPLFELDGMKPLEVLDSQPGYDRVRDILTRAAFGIPV
;
A
#
# COMPACT_ATOMS: atom_id res chain seq x y z
N MET A 1 -10.66 13.09 -1.47
CA MET A 1 -10.72 13.36 -0.02
C MET A 1 -9.55 14.23 0.37
N GLY A 2 -9.73 15.16 1.31
CA GLY A 2 -8.63 15.99 1.81
C GLY A 2 -7.70 15.22 2.77
N ALA A 3 -6.46 15.71 2.97
CA ALA A 3 -5.49 15.04 3.85
C ALA A 3 -5.97 14.89 5.31
N LEU A 4 -6.74 15.86 5.82
CA LEU A 4 -7.30 15.80 7.18
C LEU A 4 -8.44 14.77 7.30
N GLU A 5 -9.22 14.61 6.24
CA GLU A 5 -10.28 13.61 6.14
C GLU A 5 -9.69 12.20 6.08
N GLN A 6 -8.66 12.00 5.24
CA GLN A 6 -7.89 10.77 5.18
C GLN A 6 -7.30 10.37 6.55
N ARG A 7 -6.69 11.33 7.25
CA ARG A 7 -6.19 11.11 8.62
C ARG A 7 -7.31 10.68 9.57
N GLN A 8 -8.49 11.28 9.48
CA GLN A 8 -9.62 10.92 10.32
C GLN A 8 -10.07 9.48 10.07
N VAL A 9 -10.21 9.07 8.79
CA VAL A 9 -10.53 7.68 8.41
C VAL A 9 -9.50 6.69 8.97
N ILE A 10 -8.20 7.02 8.86
CA ILE A 10 -7.13 6.18 9.42
C ILE A 10 -7.25 6.08 10.95
N ARG A 11 -7.50 7.20 11.64
CA ARG A 11 -7.65 7.22 13.10
C ARG A 11 -8.86 6.44 13.61
N GLU A 12 -9.97 6.51 12.89
CA GLU A 12 -11.17 5.73 13.20
C GLU A 12 -11.00 4.24 12.86
N GLY A 13 -9.99 3.91 12.05
CA GLY A 13 -9.68 2.57 11.59
C GLY A 13 -10.53 2.17 10.39
N MET A 14 -9.96 1.60 9.34
CA MET A 14 -10.75 1.12 8.19
C MET A 14 -11.48 -0.19 8.54
N ASN A 15 -12.57 -0.52 7.83
CA ASN A 15 -13.13 -1.87 7.92
C ASN A 15 -12.09 -2.88 7.40
N ALA A 16 -11.86 -3.97 8.12
CA ALA A 16 -10.85 -4.97 7.75
C ALA A 16 -11.07 -5.58 6.36
N VAL A 17 -12.30 -5.60 5.83
CA VAL A 17 -12.60 -5.97 4.43
C VAL A 17 -11.80 -5.13 3.41
N MET A 18 -11.38 -3.92 3.76
CA MET A 18 -10.53 -3.10 2.88
C MET A 18 -9.21 -3.79 2.53
N VAL A 19 -8.66 -4.61 3.42
CA VAL A 19 -7.44 -5.38 3.15
C VAL A 19 -7.67 -6.34 1.97
N GLU A 20 -8.82 -7.02 1.96
CA GLU A 20 -9.17 -7.94 0.87
C GLU A 20 -9.37 -7.21 -0.45
N ARG A 21 -10.06 -6.06 -0.42
CA ARG A 21 -10.28 -5.24 -1.61
C ARG A 21 -8.97 -4.73 -2.19
N VAL A 22 -8.10 -4.18 -1.34
CA VAL A 22 -6.76 -3.71 -1.76
C VAL A 22 -5.95 -4.86 -2.35
N ALA A 23 -5.95 -6.04 -1.73
CA ALA A 23 -5.22 -7.18 -2.27
C ALA A 23 -5.77 -7.64 -3.63
N ARG A 24 -7.09 -7.86 -3.73
CA ARG A 24 -7.69 -8.53 -4.90
C ARG A 24 -8.01 -7.60 -6.06
N GLU A 25 -8.54 -6.42 -5.76
CA GLU A 25 -9.06 -5.50 -6.77
C GLU A 25 -7.97 -4.55 -7.27
N LEU A 26 -7.19 -4.01 -6.33
CA LEU A 26 -6.16 -3.00 -6.63
C LEU A 26 -4.82 -3.65 -6.98
N LEU A 27 -4.27 -4.49 -6.10
CA LEU A 27 -2.98 -5.14 -6.33
C LEU A 27 -3.07 -6.43 -7.15
N ARG A 28 -4.26 -7.04 -7.28
CA ARG A 28 -4.45 -8.34 -7.94
C ARG A 28 -3.50 -9.44 -7.42
N VAL A 29 -3.25 -9.44 -6.11
CA VAL A 29 -2.41 -10.41 -5.41
C VAL A 29 -3.23 -11.23 -4.40
N PRO A 30 -2.73 -12.41 -3.98
CA PRO A 30 -3.29 -13.09 -2.82
C PRO A 30 -3.25 -12.19 -1.58
N VAL A 31 -4.29 -12.26 -0.74
CA VAL A 31 -4.36 -11.49 0.53
C VAL A 31 -3.11 -11.71 1.37
N GLN A 32 -2.59 -12.95 1.43
CA GLN A 32 -1.36 -13.25 2.17
C GLN A 32 -0.15 -12.45 1.66
N THR A 33 -0.04 -12.18 0.36
CA THR A 33 1.07 -11.39 -0.18
C THR A 33 1.04 -9.97 0.38
N LEU A 34 -0.14 -9.34 0.42
CA LEU A 34 -0.32 -8.02 1.04
C LEU A 34 -0.01 -8.05 2.54
N LEU A 35 -0.52 -9.06 3.26
CA LEU A 35 -0.31 -9.16 4.71
C LEU A 35 1.16 -9.34 5.07
N SER A 36 1.88 -10.20 4.34
CA SER A 36 3.32 -10.38 4.50
C SER A 36 4.09 -9.11 4.18
N GLY A 37 3.79 -8.45 3.07
CA GLY A 37 4.47 -7.21 2.66
C GLY A 37 4.29 -6.06 3.65
N LEU A 38 3.16 -6.02 4.35
CA LEU A 38 2.89 -4.99 5.36
C LEU A 38 3.27 -5.42 6.80
N GLY A 39 3.83 -6.62 7.00
CA GLY A 39 4.10 -7.15 8.34
C GLY A 39 2.85 -7.26 9.21
N LEU A 40 1.69 -7.57 8.61
CA LEU A 40 0.41 -7.71 9.29
C LEU A 40 0.16 -9.19 9.65
N PRO A 41 -0.15 -9.53 10.93
CA PRO A 41 -0.36 -10.91 11.32
C PRO A 41 -1.58 -11.55 10.64
N SER A 42 -1.36 -12.61 9.83
CA SER A 42 -2.41 -13.22 9.02
C SER A 42 -3.61 -13.69 9.82
N SER A 43 -3.39 -14.41 10.92
CA SER A 43 -4.48 -14.92 11.77
C SER A 43 -5.35 -13.80 12.35
N THR A 44 -4.73 -12.70 12.79
CA THR A 44 -5.44 -11.52 13.31
C THR A 44 -6.24 -10.83 12.22
N MET A 45 -5.66 -10.61 11.03
CA MET A 45 -6.33 -9.92 9.94
C MET A 45 -7.49 -10.74 9.37
N LEU A 46 -7.30 -12.04 9.15
CA LEU A 46 -8.36 -12.92 8.66
C LEU A 46 -9.53 -13.01 9.65
N ARG A 47 -9.27 -13.04 10.96
CA ARG A 47 -10.31 -12.96 11.99
C ARG A 47 -11.05 -11.62 11.95
N LYS A 48 -10.33 -10.50 11.85
CA LYS A 48 -10.95 -9.17 11.77
C LYS A 48 -11.85 -9.07 10.55
N MET A 49 -11.40 -9.58 9.39
CA MET A 49 -12.18 -9.61 8.15
C MET A 49 -13.46 -10.45 8.29
N SER A 50 -13.36 -11.67 8.85
CA SER A 50 -14.52 -12.56 9.00
C SER A 50 -15.58 -12.00 9.97
N LYS A 51 -15.15 -11.23 10.97
CA LYS A 51 -16.02 -10.55 11.93
C LYS A 51 -16.41 -9.13 11.52
N GLN A 52 -15.96 -8.66 10.35
CA GLN A 52 -16.15 -7.28 9.88
C GLN A 52 -15.70 -6.22 10.90
N GLU A 53 -14.66 -6.53 11.68
CA GLU A 53 -14.06 -5.63 12.66
C GLU A 53 -13.28 -4.51 11.95
N ARG A 54 -13.02 -3.43 12.70
CA ARG A 54 -12.13 -2.36 12.23
C ARG A 54 -10.67 -2.73 12.45
N LEU A 55 -9.84 -2.29 11.52
CA LEU A 55 -8.40 -2.19 11.69
C LEU A 55 -8.09 -1.16 12.78
N SER A 56 -7.00 -1.36 13.50
CA SER A 56 -6.43 -0.30 14.34
C SER A 56 -5.91 0.85 13.48
N ALA A 57 -5.60 1.99 14.10
CA ALA A 57 -5.02 3.12 13.37
C ALA A 57 -3.68 2.77 12.69
N PRO A 58 -2.72 2.07 13.34
CA PRO A 58 -1.50 1.63 12.65
C PRO A 58 -1.75 0.65 11.50
N GLU A 59 -2.69 -0.29 11.65
CA GLU A 59 -3.05 -1.23 10.56
C GLU A 59 -3.68 -0.47 9.38
N SER A 60 -4.51 0.53 9.68
CA SER A 60 -5.16 1.37 8.66
C SER A 60 -4.16 2.28 7.95
N ASP A 61 -3.16 2.79 8.67
CA ASP A 61 -2.09 3.61 8.09
C ASP A 61 -1.29 2.81 7.05
N LYS A 62 -0.95 1.55 7.35
CA LYS A 62 -0.28 0.66 6.39
C LYS A 62 -1.12 0.41 5.13
N VAL A 63 -2.42 0.14 5.29
CA VAL A 63 -3.34 -0.04 4.13
C VAL A 63 -3.48 1.27 3.34
N ALA A 64 -3.53 2.41 4.02
CA ALA A 64 -3.61 3.73 3.38
C ALA A 64 -2.36 4.03 2.54
N ARG A 65 -1.16 3.72 3.04
CA ARG A 65 0.10 3.88 2.28
C ARG A 65 0.07 3.11 0.96
N VAL A 66 -0.49 1.91 0.94
CA VAL A 66 -0.67 1.12 -0.29
C VAL A 66 -1.59 1.84 -1.27
N LEU A 67 -2.72 2.36 -0.80
CA LEU A 67 -3.66 3.12 -1.63
C LEU A 67 -2.99 4.36 -2.23
N TYR A 68 -2.27 5.14 -1.43
CA TYR A 68 -1.61 6.37 -1.88
C TYR A 68 -0.49 6.10 -2.88
N VAL A 69 0.32 5.07 -2.64
CA VAL A 69 1.38 4.70 -3.60
C VAL A 69 0.78 4.17 -4.89
N HIS A 70 -0.28 3.38 -4.83
CA HIS A 70 -0.93 2.89 -6.03
C HIS A 70 -1.55 4.02 -6.85
N GLU A 71 -2.23 4.97 -6.20
CA GLU A 71 -2.76 6.17 -6.85
C GLU A 71 -1.64 6.97 -7.53
N LEU A 72 -0.56 7.28 -6.81
CA LEU A 72 0.60 7.97 -7.38
C LEU A 72 1.25 7.19 -8.53
N ALA A 73 1.43 5.88 -8.38
CA ALA A 73 2.01 5.04 -9.43
C ALA A 73 1.10 4.96 -10.66
N THR A 74 -0.23 4.98 -10.46
CA THR A 74 -1.20 5.03 -11.56
C THR A 74 -1.11 6.35 -12.30
N ASP A 75 -0.97 7.48 -11.58
CA ASP A 75 -0.80 8.79 -12.21
C ASP A 75 0.52 8.88 -13.00
N VAL A 76 1.61 8.31 -12.48
CA VAL A 76 2.93 8.35 -13.12
C VAL A 76 3.05 7.39 -14.31
N LEU A 77 2.43 6.21 -14.22
CA LEU A 77 2.51 5.17 -15.25
C LEU A 77 1.32 5.20 -16.22
N GLU A 78 0.32 6.05 -15.95
CA GLU A 78 -0.92 6.21 -16.70
C GLU A 78 -1.77 4.91 -16.84
N ASP A 79 -1.45 3.87 -16.05
CA ASP A 79 -2.11 2.57 -16.09
C ASP A 79 -2.09 1.91 -14.70
N ALA A 80 -3.28 1.63 -14.15
CA ALA A 80 -3.44 1.00 -12.84
C ALA A 80 -2.91 -0.45 -12.78
N THR A 81 -2.97 -1.18 -13.89
CA THR A 81 -2.38 -2.52 -13.99
C THR A 81 -0.85 -2.42 -13.95
N LEU A 82 -0.25 -1.46 -14.65
CA LEU A 82 1.20 -1.22 -14.57
C LEU A 82 1.63 -0.76 -13.18
N ALA A 83 0.84 0.10 -12.52
CA ALA A 83 1.07 0.52 -11.13
C ALA A 83 1.11 -0.66 -10.17
N SER A 84 0.11 -1.54 -10.24
CA SER A 84 0.07 -2.76 -9.45
C SER A 84 1.29 -3.67 -9.72
N GLN A 85 1.67 -3.87 -10.98
CA GLN A 85 2.84 -4.68 -11.34
C GLN A 85 4.15 -4.05 -10.84
N TRP A 86 4.29 -2.73 -10.96
CA TRP A 86 5.44 -1.98 -10.50
C TRP A 86 5.62 -2.10 -8.98
N MET A 87 4.53 -2.02 -8.21
CA MET A 87 4.57 -2.17 -6.75
C MET A 87 5.04 -3.56 -6.29
N GLN A 88 5.02 -4.55 -7.18
CA GLN A 88 5.43 -5.94 -6.92
C GLN A 88 6.82 -6.28 -7.50
N LYS A 89 7.44 -5.33 -8.21
CA LYS A 89 8.75 -5.54 -8.84
C LYS A 89 9.87 -5.15 -7.88
N PRO A 90 10.86 -6.02 -7.64
CA PRO A 90 12.08 -5.66 -6.91
C PRO A 90 12.77 -4.45 -7.54
N LEU A 91 13.14 -3.47 -6.71
CA LEU A 91 13.87 -2.27 -7.13
C LEU A 91 15.25 -2.23 -6.48
N PHE A 92 16.27 -1.86 -7.25
CA PHE A 92 17.64 -1.75 -6.75
C PHE A 92 17.74 -0.65 -5.68
N GLU A 93 16.99 0.43 -5.86
CA GLU A 93 16.89 1.60 -5.00
C GLU A 93 16.22 1.33 -3.65
N LEU A 94 15.66 0.13 -3.48
CA LEU A 94 15.05 -0.41 -2.28
C LEU A 94 15.81 -1.66 -1.78
N ASP A 95 17.10 -1.77 -2.07
CA ASP A 95 17.95 -2.91 -1.69
C ASP A 95 17.42 -4.26 -2.22
N GLY A 96 16.77 -4.24 -3.39
CA GLY A 96 16.16 -5.43 -4.00
C GLY A 96 14.79 -5.80 -3.42
N MET A 97 14.24 -5.01 -2.50
CA MET A 97 12.86 -5.18 -2.03
C MET A 97 11.85 -4.61 -3.03
N LYS A 98 10.62 -5.10 -2.95
CA LYS A 98 9.48 -4.57 -3.71
C LYS A 98 8.96 -3.31 -3.03
N PRO A 99 8.40 -2.34 -3.77
CA PRO A 99 7.73 -1.20 -3.15
C PRO A 99 6.73 -1.63 -2.08
N LEU A 100 5.89 -2.64 -2.34
CA LEU A 100 4.90 -3.15 -1.38
C LEU A 100 5.50 -3.58 -0.02
N GLU A 101 6.74 -4.10 -0.01
CA GLU A 101 7.40 -4.68 1.16
C GLU A 101 7.98 -3.61 2.11
N VAL A 102 8.11 -2.36 1.64
CA VAL A 102 8.66 -1.25 2.45
C VAL A 102 7.57 -0.25 2.89
N LEU A 103 6.31 -0.45 2.50
CA LEU A 103 5.20 0.45 2.85
C LEU A 103 4.69 0.27 4.29
N ASP A 104 5.30 -0.61 5.07
CA ASP A 104 4.96 -0.81 6.47
C ASP A 104 5.47 0.31 7.39
N SER A 105 6.30 1.22 6.87
CA SER A 105 6.97 2.29 7.60
C SER A 105 6.97 3.65 6.86
N GLN A 106 7.21 4.73 7.61
CA GLN A 106 7.34 6.08 7.05
C GLN A 106 8.52 6.24 6.10
N PRO A 107 9.76 5.85 6.47
CA PRO A 107 10.90 6.01 5.57
C PRO A 107 10.74 5.22 4.26
N GLY A 108 10.19 3.99 4.31
CA GLY A 108 9.98 3.19 3.11
C GLY A 108 8.91 3.79 2.19
N TYR A 109 7.81 4.30 2.75
CA TYR A 109 6.80 5.04 1.99
C TYR A 109 7.37 6.29 1.30
N ASP A 110 8.14 7.10 2.02
CA ASP A 110 8.75 8.32 1.46
C ASP A 110 9.73 7.95 0.33
N ARG A 111 10.54 6.90 0.53
CA ARG A 111 11.47 6.43 -0.50
C ARG A 111 10.76 5.97 -1.77
N VAL A 112 9.66 5.23 -1.65
CA VAL A 112 8.85 4.78 -2.79
C VAL A 112 8.26 5.97 -3.56
N ARG A 113 7.75 6.98 -2.84
CA ARG A 113 7.26 8.21 -3.46
C ARG A 113 8.34 8.98 -4.20
N ASP A 114 9.54 9.06 -3.63
CA ASP A 114 10.68 9.73 -4.27
C ASP A 114 11.10 9.04 -5.57
N ILE A 115 11.00 7.70 -5.63
CA ILE A 115 11.26 6.95 -6.88
C ILE A 115 10.20 7.29 -7.94
N LEU A 116 8.91 7.23 -7.59
CA LEU A 116 7.82 7.56 -8.53
C LEU A 116 7.89 9.00 -9.01
N THR A 117 8.16 9.94 -8.11
CA THR A 117 8.25 11.37 -8.44
C THR A 117 9.42 11.62 -9.40
N ARG A 118 10.58 11.00 -9.17
CA ARG A 118 11.73 11.12 -10.09
C ARG A 118 11.44 10.54 -11.47
N ALA A 119 10.74 9.39 -11.53
CA ALA A 119 10.31 8.80 -12.78
C ALA A 119 9.39 9.73 -13.58
N ALA A 120 8.45 10.42 -12.93
CA ALA A 120 7.53 11.36 -13.56
C ALA A 120 8.24 12.56 -14.21
N PHE A 121 9.33 13.03 -13.61
CA PHE A 121 10.12 14.17 -14.13
C PHE A 121 11.27 13.76 -15.06
N GLY A 122 11.36 12.48 -15.44
CA GLY A 122 12.42 11.98 -16.33
C GLY A 122 13.83 12.08 -15.73
N ILE A 123 13.93 12.14 -14.39
CA ILE A 123 15.20 12.19 -13.68
C ILE A 123 15.74 10.76 -13.59
N PRO A 124 16.97 10.46 -14.06
CA PRO A 124 17.53 9.13 -13.98
C PRO A 124 17.60 8.64 -12.52
N VAL A 125 17.23 7.37 -12.32
CA VAL A 125 17.35 6.66 -11.05
C VAL A 125 18.68 5.93 -10.91
#